data_AF-A0A451AF44-F1
#
_entry.id   AF-A0A451AF44-F1
#
_cell.length_a   1.000
_cell.length_b   1.000
_cell.length_c   1.000
_cell.angle_alpha   90.00
_cell.angle_beta   90.00
_cell.angle_gamma   90.00
#
_symmetry.space_group_name_H-M   'P 1'
#
loop_
_entity.id
_entity.type
_entity.pdbx_description
1 polymer ?
#
loop_
_entity_poly.entity_id
_entity_poly.type
_entity_poly.pdbx_seq_one_letter_code
_entity_poly.pdbx_strand_id
1 'polypeptide(L)'
;RRPPLSEVRIKDYTGEWVTFEYKDYRHGGSKVLHTLKTIDFIGRLIRHIPSHYFNVIRHFGILASRVKKQYKEITDRVLESPPEVDEAPNWRERQTAFRGRDPLLCGVCGRVMRFVSSRIPIPLWRVKEKLEAVFS
;
A
#
# COMPACT_ATOMS: atom_id res chain seq x y z
N ARG A 1 -6.64 -7.35 13.58
CA ARG A 1 -5.54 -7.59 12.59
C ARG A 1 -6.19 -8.04 11.29
N ARG A 2 -5.78 -7.54 10.11
CA ARG A 2 -6.32 -8.06 8.84
C ARG A 2 -5.66 -9.42 8.56
N PRO A 3 -6.42 -10.46 8.15
CA PRO A 3 -5.84 -11.74 7.80
C PRO A 3 -4.93 -11.59 6.56
N PRO A 4 -3.90 -12.44 6.41
CA PRO A 4 -2.95 -12.36 5.30
C PRO A 4 -3.58 -12.65 3.93
N LEU A 5 -4.67 -13.44 3.92
CA LEU A 5 -5.50 -13.70 2.76
C LEU A 5 -6.97 -13.53 3.16
N SER A 6 -7.79 -12.97 2.27
CA SER A 6 -9.25 -12.91 2.46
C SER A 6 -9.86 -14.28 2.15
N GLU A 7 -10.83 -14.73 2.96
CA GLU A 7 -11.54 -15.99 2.76
C GLU A 7 -12.21 -16.07 1.38
N VAL A 8 -12.72 -14.94 0.87
CA VAL A 8 -13.35 -14.83 -0.48
C VAL A 8 -12.39 -15.21 -1.61
N ARG A 9 -11.08 -15.19 -1.36
CA ARG A 9 -10.06 -15.61 -2.32
C ARG A 9 -9.81 -17.10 -2.33
N ILE A 10 -10.21 -17.85 -1.31
CA ILE A 10 -10.19 -19.31 -1.35
C ILE A 10 -11.39 -19.75 -2.19
N LYS A 11 -11.13 -20.44 -3.29
CA LYS A 11 -12.15 -20.80 -4.28
C LYS A 11 -12.58 -22.26 -4.17
N ASP A 12 -11.66 -23.14 -3.80
CA ASP A 12 -11.95 -24.55 -3.61
C ASP A 12 -11.03 -25.17 -2.56
N TYR A 13 -11.54 -26.22 -1.90
CA TYR A 13 -10.81 -26.97 -0.90
C TYR A 13 -11.26 -28.44 -0.88
N THR A 14 -10.33 -29.33 -1.21
CA THR A 14 -10.59 -30.79 -1.30
C THR A 14 -10.02 -31.57 -0.12
N GLY A 15 -9.47 -30.89 0.89
CA GLY A 15 -8.73 -31.53 1.99
C GLY A 15 -7.23 -31.63 1.70
N GLU A 16 -6.86 -32.23 0.58
CA GLU A 16 -5.45 -32.36 0.17
C GLU A 16 -4.96 -31.12 -0.59
N TRP A 17 -5.86 -30.45 -1.31
CA TRP A 17 -5.54 -29.29 -2.14
C TRP A 17 -6.40 -28.07 -1.79
N VAL A 18 -5.78 -26.90 -1.90
CA VAL A 18 -6.43 -25.59 -1.73
C VAL A 18 -6.23 -24.80 -3.02
N THR A 19 -7.31 -24.31 -3.61
CA THR A 19 -7.26 -23.38 -4.75
C THR A 19 -7.62 -21.98 -4.27
N PHE A 20 -6.76 -21.00 -4.53
CA PHE A 20 -6.98 -19.61 -4.14
C PHE A 20 -6.62 -18.62 -5.25
N GLU A 21 -7.30 -17.47 -5.25
CA GLU A 21 -7.08 -16.36 -6.17
C GLU A 21 -6.04 -15.38 -5.61
N TYR A 22 -5.05 -15.03 -6.42
CA TYR A 22 -4.10 -13.95 -6.11
C TYR A 22 -3.89 -13.02 -7.30
N LYS A 23 -3.29 -11.86 -7.05
CA LYS A 23 -2.91 -10.92 -8.11
C LYS A 23 -1.48 -11.21 -8.55
N ASP A 24 -1.28 -11.53 -9.83
CA ASP A 24 0.04 -11.70 -10.39
C ASP A 24 0.58 -10.36 -10.90
N TYR A 25 1.41 -9.71 -10.08
CA TYR A 25 2.03 -8.44 -10.43
C TYR A 25 3.09 -8.56 -11.53
N ARG A 26 3.57 -9.76 -11.87
CA ARG A 26 4.46 -9.96 -13.04
C ARG A 26 3.68 -9.78 -14.35
N HIS A 27 2.39 -10.07 -14.32
CA HIS A 27 1.48 -9.98 -15.46
C HIS A 27 0.39 -8.92 -15.21
N GLY A 28 0.82 -7.69 -14.89
CA GLY A 28 -0.07 -6.53 -14.79
C GLY A 28 -1.09 -6.55 -13.64
N GLY A 29 -0.92 -7.43 -12.65
CA GLY A 29 -1.83 -7.55 -11.52
C GLY A 29 -3.12 -8.32 -11.84
N SER A 30 -3.10 -9.13 -12.91
CA SER A 30 -4.20 -10.03 -13.28
C SER A 30 -4.52 -11.01 -12.14
N LYS A 31 -5.80 -11.40 -12.03
CA LYS A 31 -6.25 -12.36 -11.03
C LYS A 31 -6.03 -13.77 -11.56
N VAL A 32 -5.24 -14.55 -10.83
CA VAL A 32 -4.85 -15.91 -11.20
C VAL A 32 -5.24 -16.88 -10.09
N LEU A 33 -5.73 -18.05 -10.47
CA LEU A 33 -5.97 -19.16 -9.55
C LEU A 33 -4.71 -19.99 -9.36
N HIS A 34 -4.39 -20.30 -8.10
CA HIS A 34 -3.26 -21.14 -7.75
C HIS A 34 -3.74 -22.29 -6.86
N THR A 35 -3.36 -23.50 -7.22
CA THR A 35 -3.67 -24.71 -6.45
C THR A 35 -2.39 -25.22 -5.81
N LEU A 36 -2.43 -25.42 -4.50
CA LEU A 36 -1.33 -25.96 -3.71
C LEU A 36 -1.82 -27.08 -2.81
N LYS A 37 -0.90 -27.95 -2.38
CA LYS A 37 -1.19 -28.86 -1.28
C LYS A 37 -1.53 -28.05 -0.03
N THR A 38 -2.47 -28.54 0.77
CA THR A 38 -2.95 -27.86 1.98
C THR A 38 -1.81 -27.53 2.94
N ILE A 39 -0.84 -28.43 3.11
CA ILE A 39 0.30 -28.20 3.99
C ILE A 39 1.21 -27.06 3.50
N ASP A 40 1.43 -26.98 2.19
CA ASP A 40 2.24 -25.92 1.58
C ASP A 40 1.54 -24.57 1.68
N PHE A 41 0.22 -24.56 1.50
CA PHE A 41 -0.62 -23.39 1.67
C PHE A 41 -0.52 -22.85 3.11
N ILE A 42 -0.69 -23.72 4.12
CA ILE A 42 -0.58 -23.36 5.54
C ILE A 42 0.83 -22.82 5.85
N GLY A 43 1.88 -23.51 5.38
CA GLY A 43 3.27 -23.09 5.58
C GLY A 43 3.61 -21.75 4.93
N ARG A 44 2.95 -21.38 3.83
CA ARG A 44 3.05 -20.03 3.24
C ARG A 44 2.25 -19.00 4.04
N LEU A 45 1.05 -19.35 4.52
CA LEU A 45 0.16 -18.46 5.25
C LEU A 45 0.76 -18.03 6.61
N ILE A 46 1.34 -18.97 7.37
CA ILE A 46 1.88 -18.72 8.72
C ILE A 46 3.02 -17.69 8.70
N ARG A 47 3.83 -17.63 7.64
CA ARG A 47 4.90 -16.62 7.50
C ARG A 47 4.38 -15.18 7.51
N HIS A 48 3.11 -14.99 7.19
CA HIS A 48 2.46 -13.68 7.20
C HIS A 48 1.69 -13.40 8.51
N ILE A 49 1.77 -14.30 9.50
CA ILE A 49 1.17 -14.15 10.83
C ILE A 49 2.30 -14.00 11.85
N PRO A 50 2.94 -12.82 11.93
CA PRO A 50 4.02 -12.61 12.88
C PRO A 50 3.51 -12.62 14.32
N SER A 51 4.38 -12.93 15.29
CA SER A 51 4.00 -12.91 16.71
C SER A 51 3.51 -11.53 17.15
N HIS A 52 2.87 -11.48 18.32
CA HIS A 52 2.45 -10.22 18.90
C HIS A 52 3.69 -9.34 19.20
N TYR A 53 3.60 -8.04 18.92
CA TYR A 53 4.71 -7.08 19.01
C TYR A 53 5.92 -7.29 18.09
N PHE A 54 5.85 -8.23 17.13
CA PHE A 54 6.94 -8.38 16.16
C PHE A 54 6.92 -7.24 15.13
N ASN A 55 8.02 -6.48 15.07
CA ASN A 55 8.23 -5.43 14.08
C ASN A 55 8.68 -6.04 12.75
N VAL A 56 7.80 -6.03 11.75
CA VAL A 56 8.12 -6.50 10.41
C VAL A 56 8.92 -5.43 9.67
N ILE A 57 10.14 -5.77 9.27
CA ILE A 57 10.99 -4.90 8.44
C ILE A 57 10.54 -5.01 6.98
N ARG A 58 10.01 -3.93 6.41
CA ARG A 58 9.53 -3.90 5.01
C ARG A 58 10.68 -3.95 3.99
N HIS A 59 11.81 -3.31 4.30
CA HIS A 59 12.96 -3.24 3.41
C HIS A 59 14.23 -3.52 4.23
N PHE A 60 15.02 -4.51 3.79
CA PHE A 60 16.28 -4.91 4.41
C PHE A 60 17.42 -4.89 3.39
N GLY A 61 18.66 -5.08 3.86
CA GLY A 61 19.85 -5.06 3.02
C GLY A 61 20.02 -3.73 2.29
N ILE A 62 20.26 -3.78 0.97
CA ILE A 62 20.51 -2.60 0.13
C ILE A 62 19.31 -1.64 0.06
N LEU A 63 18.09 -2.08 0.38
CA LEU A 63 16.89 -1.24 0.38
C LEU A 63 16.54 -0.68 1.75
N ALA A 64 17.31 -1.00 2.80
CA ALA A 64 17.02 -0.52 4.16
C ALA A 64 17.15 1.00 4.25
N SER A 65 16.21 1.66 4.94
CA SER A 65 16.03 3.13 4.90
C SER A 65 17.30 3.94 5.20
N ARG A 66 18.15 3.48 6.12
CA ARG A 66 19.38 4.18 6.52
C ARG A 66 20.48 4.12 5.47
N VAL A 67 20.53 3.05 4.68
CA VAL A 67 21.65 2.76 3.77
C VAL A 67 21.24 2.80 2.30
N LYS A 68 19.93 2.77 2.01
CA LYS A 68 19.38 2.78 0.64
C LYS A 68 19.95 3.88 -0.23
N LYS A 69 20.15 5.09 0.33
CA LYS A 69 20.68 6.21 -0.44
C LYS A 69 22.13 5.96 -0.89
N GLN A 70 22.97 5.43 0.00
CA GLN A 70 24.36 5.11 -0.29
C GLN A 70 24.47 3.93 -1.26
N TYR A 71 23.72 2.85 -1.01
CA TYR A 71 23.72 1.70 -1.89
C TYR A 71 23.07 1.96 -3.25
N LYS A 72 22.17 2.95 -3.38
CA LYS A 72 21.59 3.33 -4.67
C LYS A 72 22.66 3.68 -5.68
N GLU A 73 23.67 4.47 -5.30
CA GLU A 73 24.76 4.85 -6.21
C GLU A 73 25.57 3.63 -6.71
N ILE A 74 25.82 2.68 -5.82
CA ILE A 74 26.50 1.42 -6.17
C ILE A 74 25.61 0.58 -7.08
N THR A 75 24.33 0.47 -6.74
CA THR A 75 23.34 -0.31 -7.48
C THR A 75 23.14 0.24 -8.90
N ASP A 76 23.04 1.57 -9.05
CA ASP A 76 22.89 2.25 -10.34
C ASP A 76 24.12 2.08 -11.25
N ARG A 77 25.31 1.80 -10.69
CA ARG A 77 26.54 1.53 -11.47
C ARG A 77 26.69 0.07 -11.87
N VAL A 78 26.29 -0.84 -10.99
CA VAL A 78 26.50 -2.30 -11.15
C VAL A 78 25.35 -2.94 -11.91
N LEU A 79 24.13 -2.49 -11.68
CA LEU A 79 22.94 -2.98 -12.37
C LEU A 79 22.67 -2.14 -13.61
N GLU A 80 22.10 -2.79 -14.63
CA GLU A 80 21.56 -2.11 -15.80
C GLU A 80 20.46 -1.12 -15.38
N SER A 81 20.37 -0.01 -16.11
CA SER A 81 19.28 0.95 -15.92
C SER A 81 17.95 0.21 -16.01
N PRO A 82 17.02 0.45 -15.06
CA PRO A 82 15.69 -0.10 -15.19
C PRO A 82 15.07 0.36 -16.51
N PRO A 83 14.19 -0.45 -17.14
CA PRO A 83 13.47 -0.01 -18.33
C PRO A 83 12.78 1.33 -18.03
N GLU A 84 12.68 2.19 -19.04
CA GLU A 84 11.90 3.41 -18.94
C GLU A 84 10.49 3.02 -18.50
N VAL A 85 10.12 3.51 -17.32
CA VAL A 85 8.79 3.35 -16.75
C VAL A 85 8.01 4.61 -17.09
N ASP A 86 6.78 4.44 -17.58
CA ASP A 86 5.86 5.55 -17.77
C ASP A 86 5.79 6.40 -16.51
N GLU A 87 5.84 7.72 -16.67
CA GLU A 87 5.71 8.63 -15.55
C GLU A 87 4.41 8.33 -14.81
N ALA A 88 4.52 8.06 -13.50
CA ALA A 88 3.36 7.76 -12.70
C ALA A 88 2.41 8.96 -12.70
N PRO A 89 1.12 8.77 -13.00
CA PRO A 89 0.19 9.88 -13.12
C PRO A 89 0.14 10.68 -11.81
N ASN A 90 0.09 12.00 -11.94
CA ASN A 90 0.03 12.89 -10.80
C ASN A 90 -1.29 12.69 -10.03
N TRP A 91 -1.41 13.29 -8.84
CA TRP A 91 -2.61 13.11 -8.02
C TRP A 91 -3.89 13.51 -8.77
N ARG A 92 -3.87 14.61 -9.53
CA ARG A 92 -5.03 15.12 -10.26
C ARG A 92 -5.46 14.13 -11.33
N GLU A 93 -4.55 13.67 -12.17
CA GLU A 93 -4.79 12.64 -13.19
C GLU A 93 -5.38 11.37 -12.61
N ARG A 94 -4.81 10.87 -11.50
CA ARG A 94 -5.32 9.68 -10.81
C ARG A 94 -6.75 9.89 -10.30
N GLN A 95 -7.05 11.05 -9.73
CA GLN A 95 -8.41 11.37 -9.26
C GLN A 95 -9.39 11.55 -10.42
N THR A 96 -8.97 12.20 -11.51
CA THR A 96 -9.77 12.38 -12.71
C THR A 96 -10.11 11.03 -13.34
N ALA A 97 -9.14 10.13 -13.49
CA ALA A 97 -9.36 8.78 -14.01
C ALA A 97 -10.28 7.96 -13.10
N PHE A 98 -10.13 8.07 -11.77
CA PHE A 98 -10.95 7.33 -10.82
C PHE A 98 -12.41 7.83 -10.75
N ARG A 99 -12.62 9.15 -10.79
CA ARG A 99 -13.95 9.78 -10.62
C ARG A 99 -14.63 10.15 -11.94
N GLY A 100 -13.92 10.08 -13.06
CA GLY A 100 -14.38 10.56 -14.37
C GLY A 100 -14.51 12.08 -14.48
N ARG A 101 -14.08 12.83 -13.46
CA ARG A 101 -14.16 14.30 -13.44
C ARG A 101 -12.98 14.87 -12.66
N ASP A 102 -12.45 15.98 -13.15
CA ASP A 102 -11.31 16.64 -12.54
C ASP A 102 -11.64 17.21 -11.15
N PRO A 103 -10.95 16.77 -10.09
CA PRO A 103 -11.23 17.21 -8.72
C PRO A 103 -10.96 18.70 -8.49
N LEU A 104 -10.17 19.35 -9.35
CA LEU A 104 -9.88 20.78 -9.25
C LEU A 104 -10.87 21.65 -10.01
N LEU A 105 -11.81 21.08 -10.77
CA LEU A 105 -12.86 21.86 -11.41
C LEU A 105 -14.08 22.01 -10.49
N CYS A 106 -14.57 23.24 -10.37
CA CYS A 106 -15.81 23.50 -9.65
C CYS A 106 -16.99 22.81 -10.37
N GLY A 107 -17.74 21.97 -9.65
CA GLY A 107 -18.89 21.25 -10.21
C GLY A 107 -20.06 22.13 -10.66
N VAL A 108 -20.04 23.43 -10.34
CA VAL A 108 -21.10 24.39 -10.70
C VAL A 108 -20.67 25.26 -11.88
N CYS A 109 -19.48 25.87 -11.83
CA CYS A 109 -19.05 26.86 -12.82
C CYS A 109 -17.90 26.40 -13.72
N GLY A 110 -17.35 25.19 -13.52
CA GLY A 110 -16.28 24.62 -14.34
C GLY A 110 -14.92 25.31 -14.23
N ARG A 111 -14.74 26.30 -13.35
CA ARG A 111 -13.44 26.97 -13.15
C ARG A 111 -12.51 26.13 -12.28
N VAL A 112 -11.21 26.25 -12.53
CA VAL A 112 -10.16 25.64 -11.70
C VAL A 112 -10.17 26.31 -10.32
N MET A 113 -10.41 25.50 -9.29
CA MET A 113 -10.37 25.90 -7.90
C MET A 113 -8.92 26.14 -7.48
N ARG A 114 -8.68 27.28 -6.83
CA ARG A 114 -7.39 27.61 -6.23
C ARG A 114 -7.42 27.24 -4.75
N PHE A 115 -6.35 26.61 -4.27
CA PHE A 115 -6.19 26.40 -2.84
C PHE A 115 -6.12 27.75 -2.12
N VAL A 116 -6.99 27.95 -1.12
CA VAL A 116 -7.05 29.19 -0.31
C VAL A 116 -6.37 28.96 1.03
N SER A 117 -6.83 27.97 1.78
CA SER A 117 -6.24 27.57 3.06
C SER A 117 -6.69 26.17 3.45
N SER A 118 -5.92 25.53 4.33
CA SER A 118 -6.34 24.32 5.03
C SER A 118 -6.52 24.64 6.50
N ARG A 119 -7.62 24.17 7.10
CA ARG A 119 -7.70 24.10 8.57
C ARG A 119 -7.11 22.77 8.99
N ILE A 120 -5.94 22.83 9.57
CA ILE A 120 -5.41 21.70 10.32
C ILE A 120 -6.15 21.72 11.67
N PRO A 121 -6.93 20.69 12.03
CA PRO A 121 -7.55 20.64 13.35
C PRO A 121 -6.48 20.77 14.44
N ILE A 122 -6.82 21.40 15.55
CA ILE A 122 -5.91 21.58 16.68
C ILE A 122 -5.35 20.19 17.06
N PRO A 123 -4.02 20.00 17.10
CA PRO A 123 -3.43 18.73 17.46
C PRO A 123 -3.99 18.22 18.80
N LEU A 124 -4.29 16.92 18.88
CA LEU A 124 -4.99 16.34 20.04
C LEU A 124 -4.30 16.63 21.38
N TRP A 125 -2.96 16.69 21.41
CA TRP A 125 -2.21 17.03 22.63
C TRP A 125 -2.53 18.44 23.14
N ARG A 126 -2.72 19.40 22.24
CA ARG A 126 -3.05 20.79 22.56
C ARG A 126 -4.52 20.98 22.95
N VAL A 127 -5.39 20.07 22.47
CA VAL A 127 -6.78 19.96 22.95
C VAL A 127 -6.80 19.40 24.36
N LYS A 128 -5.98 18.39 24.66
CA LYS A 128 -5.86 17.80 26.01
C LYS A 128 -5.35 18.82 27.04
N GLU A 129 -4.26 19.54 26.75
CA GLU A 129 -3.74 20.60 27.63
C GLU A 129 -4.80 21.66 27.95
N LYS A 130 -5.59 22.07 26.95
CA LYS A 130 -6.69 23.04 27.15
C LYS A 130 -7.82 22.48 28.00
N LEU A 131 -8.18 21.21 27.83
CA LEU A 131 -9.21 20.58 28.65
C LEU A 131 -8.74 20.42 30.10
N GLU A 132 -7.50 20.01 30.31
CA GLU A 132 -6.89 19.88 31.65
C GLU A 132 -6.83 21.23 32.37
N ALA A 133 -6.53 22.32 31.66
CA ALA A 133 -6.48 23.67 32.22
C ALA A 133 -7.87 24.29 32.49
N VAL A 134 -8.94 23.80 31.87
CA VAL A 134 -10.31 24.32 32.03
C VAL A 134 -11.11 23.54 33.08
N PHE A 135 -10.76 22.27 33.30
CA PHE A 135 -11.44 21.37 34.23
C PHE A 135 -10.61 20.98 35.47
N SER A 136 -9.51 21.71 35.73
CA SER A 136 -8.82 21.74 37.03
C SER A 136 -9.22 23.00 37.80
#